data_AF-A0A9X2KZ16-F1
#
_entry.id   AF-A0A9X2KZ16-F1
#
_cell.length_a   1.000
_cell.length_b   1.000
_cell.length_c   1.000
_cell.angle_alpha   90.00
_cell.angle_beta   90.00
_cell.angle_gamma   90.00
#
_symmetry.space_group_name_H-M   'P 1'
#
loop_
_entity.id
_entity.type
_entity.pdbx_description
1 polymer ?
#
loop_
_entity_poly.entity_id
_entity_poly.type
_entity_poly.pdbx_seq_one_letter_code
_entity_poly.pdbx_strand_id
1 'polypeptide(L)'
;MNLKHLGCLMILLFLLSSCSSKMKITGNSTSSLTPLRANESVVIIEENENLDQTETNAKIGSFEIKDGGLSLDCSYERVQSLAKDKARSVGGNTVKITEHKLPGTWSTCHRIKFEVYKIADITPYQEEMIWSANNKLKWEYFKAPPKFERNSMFCGFIDVQFNDIKLLNDNGKVNINPIFLFECSYVQPSEKSENLLDYNQVKFDLLEVYARKMRSEFDKSSIDTLDEWTKFAQNIYDKVQKEYETDIYNYEVETNFGQNHTEVVGWQYMVKNELEELTEYSSDRS
;
A
#
# COMPACT_ATOMS: atom_id res chain seq x y z
N MET A 1 32.42 -11.53 -67.22
CA MET A 1 32.30 -10.05 -67.27
C MET A 1 30.92 -9.72 -66.74
N ASN A 2 30.78 -9.27 -65.48
CA ASN A 2 30.72 -7.84 -65.08
C ASN A 2 29.58 -7.10 -65.82
N LEU A 3 28.63 -6.38 -65.21
CA LEU A 3 28.61 -5.68 -63.93
C LEU A 3 27.16 -5.23 -63.61
N LYS A 4 26.71 -5.47 -62.37
CA LYS A 4 25.95 -4.60 -61.44
C LYS A 4 24.87 -3.62 -61.98
N HIS A 5 23.64 -3.80 -61.48
CA HIS A 5 22.90 -2.67 -60.88
C HIS A 5 22.22 -3.10 -59.58
N LEU A 6 22.85 -2.66 -58.50
CA LEU A 6 22.44 -2.80 -57.11
C LEU A 6 21.46 -1.65 -56.81
N GLY A 7 20.16 -1.95 -56.78
CA GLY A 7 19.14 -1.03 -56.28
C GLY A 7 19.18 -1.02 -54.76
N CYS A 8 19.66 0.07 -54.20
CA CYS A 8 19.82 0.29 -52.76
C CYS A 8 18.44 0.34 -52.09
N LEU A 9 18.01 -0.78 -51.48
CA LEU A 9 16.84 -0.83 -50.62
C LEU A 9 17.22 -0.13 -49.31
N MET A 10 16.87 1.15 -49.18
CA MET A 10 17.06 1.92 -47.95
C MET A 10 16.03 1.42 -46.93
N ILE A 11 16.36 0.33 -46.24
CA ILE A 11 15.61 -0.17 -45.09
C ILE A 11 15.79 0.88 -43.99
N LEU A 12 14.79 1.75 -43.85
CA LEU A 12 14.65 2.63 -42.72
C LEU A 12 14.37 1.73 -41.50
N LEU A 13 15.43 1.29 -40.82
CA LEU A 13 15.32 0.72 -39.49
C LEU A 13 14.76 1.81 -38.57
N PHE A 14 13.43 1.86 -38.44
CA PHE A 14 12.81 2.41 -37.26
C PHE A 14 13.27 1.53 -36.09
N LEU A 15 14.35 1.96 -35.44
CA LEU A 15 14.66 1.57 -34.08
C LEU A 15 13.43 1.96 -33.26
N LEU A 16 12.54 1.00 -33.00
CA LEU A 16 11.54 1.10 -31.96
C LEU A 16 12.32 1.13 -30.64
N SER A 17 12.82 2.30 -30.27
CA SER A 17 13.27 2.57 -28.91
C SER A 17 12.05 2.35 -28.04
N SER A 18 12.04 1.25 -27.28
CA SER A 18 11.06 1.03 -26.24
C SER A 18 11.30 2.06 -25.14
N CYS A 19 10.81 3.27 -25.35
CA CYS A 19 10.62 4.22 -24.27
C CYS A 19 9.60 3.58 -23.33
N SER A 20 10.05 2.96 -22.24
CA SER A 20 9.16 2.65 -21.12
C SER A 20 8.78 3.99 -20.50
N SER A 21 7.69 4.57 -20.98
CA SER A 21 7.17 5.87 -20.55
C SER A 21 6.64 5.77 -19.12
N LYS A 22 7.53 6.02 -18.17
CA LYS A 22 7.17 6.25 -16.76
C LYS A 22 7.00 7.75 -16.54
N MET A 23 6.01 8.14 -15.73
CA MET A 23 5.84 9.53 -15.30
C MET A 23 7.16 10.07 -14.73
N LYS A 24 7.50 11.31 -15.06
CA LYS A 24 8.78 11.90 -14.68
C LYS A 24 8.62 12.70 -13.39
N ILE A 25 9.38 12.34 -12.36
CA ILE A 25 9.48 13.11 -11.12
C ILE A 25 10.71 14.01 -11.20
N THR A 26 10.53 15.32 -11.04
CA THR A 26 11.61 16.32 -10.99
C THR A 26 11.53 17.13 -9.71
N GLY A 27 12.66 17.58 -9.19
CA GLY A 27 12.70 18.39 -7.98
C GLY A 27 14.01 18.22 -7.23
N ASN A 28 14.12 18.87 -6.09
CA ASN A 28 15.29 18.80 -5.23
C ASN A 28 14.89 18.56 -3.77
N SER A 29 15.74 17.80 -3.10
CA SER A 29 15.73 17.65 -1.66
C SER A 29 16.64 18.72 -1.06
N THR A 30 16.16 19.46 -0.06
CA THR A 30 16.98 20.33 0.78
C THR A 30 17.68 19.56 1.90
N SER A 31 17.13 18.40 2.27
CA SER A 31 17.73 17.43 3.19
C SER A 31 17.30 16.01 2.79
N SER A 32 18.01 14.99 3.24
CA SER A 32 17.58 13.59 3.08
C SER A 32 17.72 12.90 4.42
N LEU A 33 16.63 12.29 4.87
CA LEU A 33 16.60 11.44 6.06
C LEU A 33 16.71 9.97 5.64
N THR A 34 16.77 9.08 6.62
CA THR A 34 16.68 7.63 6.36
C THR A 34 15.37 7.34 5.62
N PRO A 35 15.42 6.62 4.49
CA PRO A 35 14.21 6.23 3.77
C PRO A 35 13.23 5.46 4.66
N LEU A 36 11.94 5.71 4.46
CA LEU A 36 10.89 4.96 5.16
C LEU A 36 10.67 3.60 4.47
N ARG A 37 10.29 2.59 5.25
CA ARG A 37 9.88 1.27 4.76
C ARG A 37 8.55 1.35 4.00
N ALA A 38 8.26 0.34 3.19
CA ALA A 38 7.05 0.31 2.36
C ALA A 38 5.75 0.36 3.19
N ASN A 39 5.75 -0.31 4.34
CA ASN A 39 4.61 -0.37 5.25
C ASN A 39 4.51 0.82 6.23
N GLU A 40 5.48 1.75 6.22
CA GLU A 40 5.34 2.99 6.97
C GLU A 40 4.36 3.94 6.24
N SER A 41 3.46 4.52 7.02
CA SER A 41 2.44 5.44 6.52
C SER A 41 3.06 6.72 5.98
N VAL A 42 2.59 7.12 4.80
CA VAL A 42 2.80 8.46 4.24
C VAL A 42 1.44 9.03 3.92
N VAL A 43 1.13 10.18 4.52
CA VAL A 43 -0.15 10.88 4.33
C VAL A 43 -0.09 11.85 3.16
N ILE A 44 -1.21 12.01 2.46
CA ILE A 44 -1.43 13.06 1.48
C ILE A 44 -2.24 14.15 2.17
N ILE A 45 -1.81 15.40 2.03
CA ILE A 45 -2.59 16.57 2.42
C ILE A 45 -2.95 17.29 1.12
N GLU A 46 -4.24 17.39 0.85
CA GLU A 46 -4.77 17.92 -0.40
C GLU A 46 -4.51 19.43 -0.54
N GLU A 47 -4.54 19.96 -1.77
CA GLU A 47 -4.22 21.37 -2.05
C GLU A 47 -5.00 22.36 -1.16
N ASN A 48 -6.28 22.07 -0.94
CA ASN A 48 -7.24 22.86 -0.16
C ASN A 48 -7.14 22.69 1.36
N GLU A 49 -6.34 21.74 1.85
CA GLU A 49 -6.16 21.48 3.28
C GLU A 49 -4.90 22.16 3.82
N ASN A 50 -4.95 22.67 5.04
CA ASN A 50 -3.75 23.24 5.66
C ASN A 50 -2.96 22.15 6.37
N LEU A 51 -1.64 22.13 6.15
CA LEU A 51 -0.74 21.44 7.05
C LEU A 51 -0.61 22.31 8.30
N ASP A 52 -0.97 21.77 9.47
CA ASP A 52 -0.86 22.47 10.73
C ASP A 52 0.61 22.87 10.94
N GLN A 53 0.87 24.18 10.95
CA GLN A 53 2.22 24.70 11.07
C GLN A 53 2.68 24.54 12.51
N THR A 54 3.35 23.42 12.80
CA THR A 54 4.08 23.22 14.04
C THR A 54 5.58 23.46 13.81
N GLU A 55 6.29 23.95 14.82
CA GLU A 55 7.75 24.13 14.77
C GLU A 55 8.51 22.83 14.46
N THR A 56 7.86 21.68 14.62
CA THR A 56 8.44 20.34 14.37
C THR A 56 8.34 19.88 12.91
N ASN A 57 7.70 20.63 12.02
CA ASN A 57 7.57 20.25 10.61
C ASN A 57 8.86 20.57 9.84
N ALA A 58 9.64 19.55 9.50
CA ALA A 58 10.83 19.68 8.68
C ALA A 58 10.49 19.49 7.19
N LYS A 59 10.57 20.56 6.39
CA LYS A 59 10.47 20.46 4.93
C LYS A 59 11.72 19.78 4.36
N ILE A 60 11.52 18.66 3.67
CA ILE A 60 12.60 17.84 3.08
C ILE A 60 12.88 18.24 1.63
N GLY A 61 11.86 18.64 0.88
CA GLY A 61 12.03 18.99 -0.53
C GLY A 61 10.74 19.37 -1.24
N SER A 62 10.91 19.77 -2.50
CA SER A 62 9.82 20.13 -3.41
C SER A 62 9.99 19.39 -4.72
N PHE A 63 8.90 18.80 -5.19
CA PHE A 63 8.88 17.92 -6.36
C PHE A 63 7.68 18.18 -7.25
N GLU A 64 7.76 17.69 -8.47
CA GLU A 64 6.74 17.79 -9.50
C GLU A 64 6.67 16.47 -10.26
N ILE A 65 5.46 15.95 -10.45
CA ILE A 65 5.19 14.79 -11.30
C ILE A 65 4.61 15.29 -12.63
N LYS A 66 5.35 15.03 -13.72
CA LYS A 66 4.98 15.40 -15.09
C LYS A 66 4.58 14.18 -15.90
N ASP A 67 3.76 14.45 -16.91
CA ASP A 67 3.42 13.49 -17.95
C ASP A 67 4.68 13.07 -18.72
N GLY A 68 4.87 11.76 -18.90
CA GLY A 68 5.91 11.15 -19.70
C GLY A 68 5.54 10.96 -21.18
N GLY A 69 4.34 11.35 -21.59
CA GLY A 69 3.82 11.34 -22.97
C GLY A 69 3.07 10.08 -23.38
N LEU A 70 3.43 8.91 -22.83
CA LEU A 70 2.81 7.60 -23.14
C LEU A 70 2.61 6.74 -21.87
N SER A 71 2.29 7.36 -20.73
CA SER A 71 2.08 6.61 -19.48
C SER A 71 0.74 5.87 -19.55
N LEU A 72 0.75 4.55 -19.32
CA LEU A 72 -0.44 3.69 -19.43
C LEU A 72 -1.39 3.82 -18.22
N ASP A 73 -0.86 4.19 -17.05
CA ASP A 73 -1.63 4.49 -15.84
C ASP A 73 -1.17 5.84 -15.28
N CYS A 74 -2.07 6.81 -15.30
CA CYS A 74 -1.87 8.15 -14.76
C CYS A 74 -3.13 8.70 -14.08
N SER A 75 -3.89 7.79 -13.47
CA SER A 75 -4.94 8.07 -12.51
C SER A 75 -4.43 8.95 -11.36
N TYR A 76 -5.33 9.64 -10.66
CA TYR A 76 -4.90 10.50 -9.56
C TYR A 76 -4.27 9.69 -8.42
N GLU A 77 -4.84 8.51 -8.14
CA GLU A 77 -4.38 7.52 -7.18
C GLU A 77 -2.96 7.07 -7.50
N ARG A 78 -2.66 6.81 -8.79
CA ARG A 78 -1.31 6.46 -9.24
C ARG A 78 -0.32 7.59 -8.98
N VAL A 79 -0.73 8.83 -9.24
CA VAL A 79 0.11 10.03 -9.02
C VAL A 79 0.37 10.25 -7.53
N GLN A 80 -0.64 10.09 -6.68
CA GLN A 80 -0.47 10.14 -5.23
C GLN A 80 0.45 9.01 -4.73
N SER A 81 0.30 7.79 -5.25
CA SER A 81 1.19 6.65 -4.96
C SER A 81 2.65 6.97 -5.30
N LEU A 82 2.93 7.52 -6.49
CA LEU A 82 4.27 7.95 -6.88
C LEU A 82 4.84 9.05 -5.97
N ALA A 83 3.99 9.97 -5.50
CA ALA A 83 4.40 11.00 -4.56
C ALA A 83 4.73 10.42 -3.18
N LYS A 84 3.91 9.47 -2.68
CA LYS A 84 4.19 8.73 -1.44
C LYS A 84 5.51 7.97 -1.54
N ASP A 85 5.76 7.25 -2.64
CA ASP A 85 7.03 6.54 -2.88
C ASP A 85 8.21 7.51 -2.89
N LYS A 86 8.05 8.68 -3.52
CA LYS A 86 9.09 9.70 -3.53
C LYS A 86 9.36 10.26 -2.13
N ALA A 87 8.32 10.50 -1.33
CA ALA A 87 8.46 10.95 0.05
C ALA A 87 9.19 9.92 0.91
N ARG A 88 8.81 8.63 0.81
CA ARG A 88 9.52 7.53 1.48
C ARG A 88 10.99 7.51 1.11
N SER A 89 11.32 7.66 -0.18
CA SER A 89 12.70 7.61 -0.68
C SER A 89 13.61 8.69 -0.10
N VAL A 90 13.06 9.79 0.44
CA VAL A 90 13.81 10.90 1.04
C VAL A 90 13.58 10.99 2.56
N GLY A 91 12.86 10.02 3.14
CA GLY A 91 12.58 9.90 4.56
C GLY A 91 11.46 10.80 5.09
N GLY A 92 10.57 11.29 4.22
CA GLY A 92 9.39 12.06 4.60
C GLY A 92 8.15 11.21 4.80
N ASN A 93 7.33 11.57 5.79
CA ASN A 93 6.06 10.90 6.13
C ASN A 93 4.82 11.69 5.68
N THR A 94 5.00 12.83 5.00
CA THR A 94 3.91 13.67 4.53
C THR A 94 4.19 14.20 3.13
N VAL A 95 3.18 14.12 2.27
CA VAL A 95 3.13 14.75 0.95
C VAL A 95 2.07 15.84 1.01
N LYS A 96 2.48 17.11 0.95
CA LYS A 96 1.57 18.25 0.82
C LYS A 96 1.45 18.62 -0.65
N ILE A 97 0.28 18.43 -1.23
CA ILE A 97 0.01 18.85 -2.61
C ILE A 97 -0.15 20.38 -2.61
N THR A 98 0.56 21.04 -3.53
CA THR A 98 0.56 22.51 -3.66
C THR A 98 -0.04 22.99 -4.96
N GLU A 99 -0.19 22.10 -5.94
CA GLU A 99 -0.84 22.38 -7.23
C GLU A 99 -1.29 21.05 -7.84
N HIS A 100 -2.57 20.93 -8.21
CA HIS A 100 -3.11 19.79 -8.97
C HIS A 100 -3.64 20.24 -10.33
N LYS A 101 -3.10 19.66 -11.40
CA LYS A 101 -3.60 19.86 -12.76
C LYS A 101 -4.28 18.60 -13.25
N LEU A 102 -5.57 18.74 -13.55
CA LEU A 102 -6.38 17.72 -14.20
C LEU A 102 -5.89 17.42 -15.63
N PRO A 103 -6.20 16.23 -16.15
CA PRO A 103 -6.13 15.93 -17.58
C PRO A 103 -6.89 16.98 -18.40
N GLY A 104 -6.41 17.28 -19.60
CA GLY A 104 -7.01 18.26 -20.50
C GLY A 104 -6.50 18.12 -21.93
N THR A 105 -6.67 19.17 -22.73
CA THR A 105 -6.41 19.15 -24.17
C THR A 105 -4.96 18.85 -24.57
N TRP A 106 -4.01 19.02 -23.64
CA TRP A 106 -2.57 18.88 -23.90
C TRP A 106 -1.92 17.70 -23.16
N SER A 107 -2.64 17.04 -22.26
CA SER A 107 -2.14 15.88 -21.51
C SER A 107 -3.31 15.08 -20.94
N THR A 108 -3.24 13.77 -21.07
CA THR A 108 -4.26 12.85 -20.54
C THR A 108 -4.03 12.48 -19.07
N CYS A 109 -2.98 13.02 -18.44
CA CYS A 109 -2.53 12.60 -17.12
C CYS A 109 -2.69 13.69 -16.07
N HIS A 110 -3.01 13.26 -14.84
CA HIS A 110 -2.92 14.14 -13.67
C HIS A 110 -1.46 14.55 -13.46
N ARG A 111 -1.25 15.82 -13.11
CA ARG A 111 0.08 16.37 -12.80
C ARG A 111 -0.01 17.11 -11.48
N ILE A 112 0.97 16.90 -10.61
CA ILE A 112 0.99 17.55 -9.30
C ILE A 112 2.34 18.20 -9.04
N LYS A 113 2.32 19.32 -8.31
CA LYS A 113 3.45 19.77 -7.52
C LYS A 113 3.18 19.47 -6.06
N PHE A 114 4.21 19.04 -5.35
CA PHE A 114 4.08 18.66 -3.97
C PHE A 114 5.36 18.95 -3.20
N GLU A 115 5.19 19.08 -1.90
CA GLU A 115 6.25 19.25 -0.94
C GLU A 115 6.27 18.04 -0.01
N VAL A 116 7.47 17.62 0.37
CA VAL A 116 7.66 16.50 1.30
C VAL A 116 8.08 17.05 2.65
N TYR A 117 7.41 16.59 3.70
CA TYR A 117 7.72 16.95 5.08
C TYR A 117 8.01 15.71 5.92
N LYS A 118 8.80 15.90 6.98
CA LYS A 118 8.78 15.05 8.18
C LYS A 118 8.01 15.81 9.25
N ILE A 119 6.87 15.28 9.67
CA ILE A 119 6.08 15.84 10.77
C ILE A 119 6.00 14.84 11.93
N ALA A 120 5.80 15.36 13.15
CA ALA A 120 5.80 14.56 14.37
C ALA A 120 4.57 13.66 14.48
N ASP A 121 3.40 14.18 14.14
CA ASP A 121 2.13 13.48 14.19
C ASP A 121 1.41 13.57 12.84
N ILE A 122 1.22 12.42 12.20
CA ILE A 122 0.49 12.27 10.94
C ILE A 122 -0.94 11.78 11.15
N THR A 123 -1.32 11.38 12.36
CA THR A 123 -2.61 10.72 12.67
C THR A 123 -3.84 11.51 12.23
N PRO A 124 -3.88 12.86 12.32
CA PRO A 124 -4.99 13.64 11.79
C PRO A 124 -5.28 13.40 10.30
N TYR A 125 -4.23 13.14 9.51
CA TYR A 125 -4.28 13.00 8.05
C TYR A 125 -4.23 11.54 7.57
N GLN A 126 -4.16 10.57 8.48
CA GLN A 126 -4.16 9.15 8.13
C GLN A 126 -5.58 8.63 7.92
N GLU A 127 -5.83 8.00 6.78
CA GLU A 127 -7.09 7.30 6.48
C GLU A 127 -6.95 5.78 6.64
N GLU A 128 -5.72 5.27 6.55
CA GLU A 128 -5.39 3.86 6.60
C GLU A 128 -3.97 3.62 7.13
N MET A 129 -3.68 2.37 7.50
CA MET A 129 -2.33 1.91 7.79
C MET A 129 -2.10 0.48 7.28
N ILE A 130 -0.86 0.20 6.88
CA ILE A 130 -0.38 -1.15 6.60
C ILE A 130 0.11 -1.77 7.90
N TRP A 131 -0.08 -3.08 8.05
CA TRP A 131 0.42 -3.81 9.21
C TRP A 131 1.93 -3.66 9.40
N SER A 132 2.35 -3.49 10.65
CA SER A 132 3.75 -3.53 11.07
C SER A 132 3.85 -4.07 12.49
N ALA A 133 4.90 -4.82 12.79
CA ALA A 133 5.20 -5.27 14.16
C ALA A 133 5.37 -4.09 15.13
N ASN A 134 5.82 -2.93 14.63
CA ASN A 134 6.13 -1.75 15.45
C ASN A 134 4.97 -0.75 15.56
N ASN A 135 3.95 -0.85 14.71
CA ASN A 135 2.83 0.08 14.70
C ASN A 135 1.53 -0.64 15.04
N LYS A 136 1.24 -0.73 16.34
CA LYS A 136 0.04 -1.39 16.88
C LYS A 136 -1.17 -0.47 16.81
N LEU A 137 -2.35 -1.08 16.79
CA LEU A 137 -3.63 -0.35 16.82
C LEU A 137 -3.73 0.50 18.08
N LYS A 138 -4.39 1.64 17.92
CA LYS A 138 -4.71 2.57 18.99
C LYS A 138 -6.12 3.10 18.75
N TRP A 139 -6.80 3.50 19.82
CA TRP A 139 -8.16 4.02 19.71
C TRP A 139 -8.28 5.31 18.88
N GLU A 140 -7.19 6.06 18.70
CA GLU A 140 -7.14 7.25 17.82
C GLU A 140 -7.33 6.90 16.33
N TYR A 141 -7.14 5.64 15.94
CA TYR A 141 -7.32 5.18 14.57
C TYR A 141 -8.75 4.69 14.27
N PHE A 142 -9.65 4.64 15.26
CA PHE A 142 -11.05 4.23 15.07
C PHE A 142 -11.92 5.48 14.92
N LYS A 143 -11.90 6.07 13.71
CA LYS A 143 -12.46 7.41 13.42
C LYS A 143 -13.94 7.40 13.07
N ALA A 144 -14.50 6.25 12.70
CA ALA A 144 -15.90 6.18 12.27
C ALA A 144 -16.88 6.42 13.45
N PRO A 145 -18.06 7.00 13.20
CA PRO A 145 -19.11 7.11 14.20
C PRO A 145 -19.57 5.73 14.70
N PRO A 146 -19.72 5.53 16.03
CA PRO A 146 -20.10 4.24 16.58
C PRO A 146 -21.55 3.87 16.26
N LYS A 147 -21.80 2.58 16.03
CA LYS A 147 -23.14 2.02 15.78
C LYS A 147 -23.59 1.15 16.94
N PHE A 148 -24.89 1.17 17.25
CA PHE A 148 -25.45 0.50 18.44
C PHE A 148 -25.33 -1.03 18.46
N GLU A 149 -25.04 -1.67 17.33
CA GLU A 149 -25.09 -3.12 17.19
C GLU A 149 -23.89 -3.85 17.80
N ARG A 150 -22.73 -3.18 17.92
CA ARG A 150 -21.47 -3.79 18.36
C ARG A 150 -20.64 -2.83 19.19
N ASN A 151 -19.81 -3.37 20.09
CA ASN A 151 -18.90 -2.59 20.93
C ASN A 151 -17.79 -1.92 20.11
N SER A 152 -17.32 -2.58 19.04
CA SER A 152 -16.38 -2.02 18.08
C SER A 152 -16.59 -2.62 16.68
N MET A 153 -16.05 -1.95 15.68
CA MET A 153 -15.89 -2.44 14.32
C MET A 153 -14.43 -2.26 13.91
N PHE A 154 -13.83 -3.34 13.43
CA PHE A 154 -12.53 -3.33 12.76
C PHE A 154 -12.78 -3.48 11.26
N CYS A 155 -12.36 -2.49 10.49
CA CYS A 155 -12.32 -2.57 9.04
C CYS A 155 -10.89 -2.86 8.59
N GLY A 156 -10.65 -4.04 8.06
CA GLY A 156 -9.39 -4.34 7.39
C GLY A 156 -9.58 -5.38 6.29
N PHE A 157 -8.63 -5.39 5.37
CA PHE A 157 -8.61 -6.28 4.21
C PHE A 157 -7.17 -6.49 3.74
N ILE A 158 -6.96 -7.49 2.87
CA ILE A 158 -5.68 -7.69 2.20
C ILE A 158 -5.77 -7.03 0.83
N ASP A 159 -5.00 -5.97 0.63
CA ASP A 159 -4.82 -5.33 -0.66
C ASP A 159 -3.81 -6.11 -1.50
N VAL A 160 -4.17 -6.48 -2.72
CA VAL A 160 -3.31 -7.25 -3.64
C VAL A 160 -3.13 -6.45 -4.92
N GLN A 161 -1.92 -5.95 -5.12
CA GLN A 161 -1.56 -5.14 -6.29
C GLN A 161 -0.58 -5.89 -7.18
N PHE A 162 -0.98 -6.08 -8.43
CA PHE A 162 -0.16 -6.71 -9.46
C PHE A 162 0.63 -5.66 -10.22
N ASN A 163 1.93 -5.91 -10.45
CA ASN A 163 2.74 -5.09 -11.35
C ASN A 163 2.84 -5.77 -12.72
N ASP A 164 1.75 -5.68 -13.49
CA ASP A 164 1.58 -6.34 -14.79
C ASP A 164 2.71 -6.03 -15.80
N ILE A 165 3.33 -4.85 -15.66
CA ILE A 165 4.40 -4.36 -16.54
C ILE A 165 5.68 -5.21 -16.43
N LYS A 166 5.89 -5.88 -15.28
CA LYS A 166 7.09 -6.69 -15.06
C LYS A 166 6.98 -8.12 -15.57
N LEU A 167 5.78 -8.70 -15.68
CA LEU A 167 5.56 -10.09 -16.10
C LEU A 167 6.14 -10.42 -17.49
N LEU A 168 6.40 -9.42 -18.35
CA LEU A 168 7.02 -9.61 -19.65
C LEU A 168 8.56 -9.76 -19.63
N ASN A 169 9.23 -9.37 -18.53
CA ASN A 169 10.70 -9.30 -18.47
C ASN A 169 11.33 -9.74 -17.12
N ASP A 170 10.53 -9.98 -16.08
CA ASP A 170 10.98 -10.26 -14.71
C ASP A 170 9.82 -10.95 -13.95
N ASN A 171 10.10 -11.77 -12.93
CA ASN A 171 9.15 -12.68 -12.24
C ASN A 171 8.02 -11.95 -11.47
N GLY A 172 7.18 -11.14 -12.14
CA GLY A 172 5.96 -10.49 -11.66
C GLY A 172 5.97 -10.10 -10.18
N LYS A 173 6.36 -8.87 -9.83
CA LYS A 173 6.25 -8.43 -8.43
C LYS A 173 4.78 -8.23 -8.06
N VAL A 174 4.31 -8.92 -7.02
CA VAL A 174 3.01 -8.71 -6.38
C VAL A 174 3.25 -8.01 -5.04
N ASN A 175 2.55 -6.92 -4.79
CA ASN A 175 2.50 -6.32 -3.47
C ASN A 175 1.22 -6.80 -2.80
N ILE A 176 1.35 -7.37 -1.62
CA ILE A 176 0.23 -7.89 -0.83
C ILE A 176 0.32 -7.12 0.48
N ASN A 177 -0.68 -6.35 0.88
CA ASN A 177 -0.61 -5.46 2.03
C ASN A 177 -1.83 -5.69 2.93
N PRO A 178 -1.66 -6.06 4.21
CA PRO A 178 -2.75 -6.05 5.16
C PRO A 178 -3.05 -4.60 5.57
N ILE A 179 -4.25 -4.12 5.26
CA ILE A 179 -4.69 -2.75 5.47
C ILE A 179 -5.72 -2.69 6.60
N PHE A 180 -5.57 -1.69 7.48
CA PHE A 180 -6.59 -1.25 8.43
C PHE A 180 -7.10 0.13 8.03
N LEU A 181 -8.42 0.27 7.86
CA LEU A 181 -9.10 1.50 7.44
C LEU A 181 -9.70 2.24 8.64
N PHE A 182 -9.36 3.52 8.78
CA PHE A 182 -9.72 4.29 9.97
C PHE A 182 -11.18 4.77 9.90
N GLU A 183 -11.62 5.21 8.72
CA GLU A 183 -12.91 5.88 8.48
C GLU A 183 -14.13 4.94 8.52
N CYS A 184 -13.93 3.62 8.57
CA CYS A 184 -15.03 2.68 8.83
C CYS A 184 -14.85 1.84 10.11
N SER A 185 -13.75 2.06 10.84
CA SER A 185 -13.51 1.44 12.13
C SER A 185 -14.01 2.33 13.25
N TYR A 186 -14.79 1.79 14.19
CA TYR A 186 -15.33 2.53 15.33
C TYR A 186 -15.21 1.76 16.62
N VAL A 187 -15.32 2.47 17.73
CA VAL A 187 -15.48 1.89 19.07
C VAL A 187 -16.51 2.70 19.85
N GLN A 188 -17.35 2.02 20.61
CA GLN A 188 -18.25 2.66 21.57
C GLN A 188 -17.41 3.35 22.66
N PRO A 189 -17.58 4.66 22.93
CA PRO A 189 -16.72 5.37 23.87
C PRO A 189 -16.65 4.75 25.27
N SER A 190 -17.74 4.15 25.75
CA SER A 190 -17.81 3.46 27.06
C SER A 190 -17.12 2.10 27.08
N GLU A 191 -16.87 1.48 25.92
CA GLU A 191 -16.33 0.14 25.78
C GLU A 191 -14.81 0.13 25.54
N LYS A 192 -14.20 1.31 25.40
CA LYS A 192 -12.74 1.44 25.23
C LYS A 192 -12.01 0.79 26.39
N SER A 193 -11.26 -0.26 26.10
CA SER A 193 -10.43 -1.01 27.04
C SER A 193 -9.22 -1.59 26.33
N GLU A 194 -8.18 -1.95 27.07
CA GLU A 194 -7.01 -2.65 26.50
C GLU A 194 -7.44 -4.00 25.92
N ASN A 195 -8.26 -4.77 26.63
CA ASN A 195 -8.78 -6.05 26.15
C ASN A 195 -9.51 -5.95 24.80
N LEU A 196 -10.37 -4.96 24.62
CA LEU A 196 -11.08 -4.78 23.35
C LEU A 196 -10.12 -4.30 22.25
N LEU A 197 -9.09 -3.51 22.57
CA LEU A 197 -8.09 -3.08 21.60
C LEU A 197 -7.26 -4.27 21.13
N ASP A 198 -6.82 -5.10 22.07
CA ASP A 198 -6.16 -6.38 21.83
C ASP A 198 -7.00 -7.32 20.98
N TYR A 199 -8.31 -7.38 21.26
CA TYR A 199 -9.25 -8.15 20.44
C TYR A 199 -9.24 -7.70 18.96
N ASN A 200 -9.21 -6.39 18.71
CA ASN A 200 -9.12 -5.85 17.35
C ASN A 200 -7.70 -5.99 16.77
N GLN A 201 -6.65 -5.96 17.59
CA GLN A 201 -5.27 -6.18 17.15
C GLN A 201 -5.07 -7.59 16.60
N VAL A 202 -5.66 -8.61 17.21
CA VAL A 202 -5.62 -9.99 16.70
C VAL A 202 -6.23 -10.07 15.29
N LYS A 203 -7.33 -9.35 15.01
CA LYS A 203 -7.91 -9.30 13.65
C LYS A 203 -6.92 -8.73 12.63
N PHE A 204 -6.18 -7.70 13.02
CA PHE A 204 -5.16 -7.12 12.15
C PHE A 204 -3.94 -8.03 11.98
N ASP A 205 -3.51 -8.70 13.05
CA ASP A 205 -2.42 -9.67 13.02
C ASP A 205 -2.80 -10.90 12.16
N LEU A 206 -4.06 -11.35 12.19
CA LEU A 206 -4.58 -12.39 11.29
C LEU A 206 -4.49 -11.96 9.81
N LEU A 207 -4.86 -10.72 9.46
CA LEU A 207 -4.68 -10.23 8.09
C LEU A 207 -3.21 -10.34 7.63
N GLU A 208 -2.25 -10.04 8.50
CA GLU A 208 -0.82 -10.23 8.19
C GLU A 208 -0.44 -11.71 8.05
N VAL A 209 -0.93 -12.60 8.91
CA VAL A 209 -0.70 -14.04 8.78
C VAL A 209 -1.15 -14.53 7.39
N TYR A 210 -2.35 -14.15 6.97
CA TYR A 210 -2.88 -14.56 5.67
C TYR A 210 -2.19 -13.86 4.49
N ALA A 211 -1.77 -12.61 4.64
CA ALA A 211 -0.92 -11.96 3.65
C ALA A 211 0.43 -12.68 3.50
N ARG A 212 1.04 -13.14 4.60
CA ARG A 212 2.28 -13.95 4.57
C ARG A 212 2.07 -15.29 3.88
N LYS A 213 0.96 -16.00 4.18
CA LYS A 213 0.58 -17.23 3.48
C LYS A 213 0.47 -16.97 1.97
N MET A 214 -0.20 -15.88 1.58
CA MET A 214 -0.33 -15.49 0.18
C MET A 214 1.03 -15.21 -0.49
N ARG A 215 1.89 -14.41 0.15
CA ARG A 215 3.26 -14.11 -0.34
C ARG A 215 4.10 -15.39 -0.49
N SER A 216 4.01 -16.32 0.47
CA SER A 216 4.66 -17.63 0.40
C SER A 216 4.25 -18.43 -0.85
N GLU A 217 2.95 -18.46 -1.18
CA GLU A 217 2.47 -19.17 -2.36
C GLU A 217 2.99 -18.52 -3.66
N PHE A 218 2.97 -17.18 -3.75
CA PHE A 218 3.52 -16.48 -4.92
C PHE A 218 5.04 -16.69 -5.08
N ASP A 219 5.81 -16.66 -4.00
CA ASP A 219 7.26 -16.86 -4.02
C ASP A 219 7.64 -18.29 -4.46
N LYS A 220 6.82 -19.29 -4.09
CA LYS A 220 7.02 -20.70 -4.49
C LYS A 220 6.54 -21.01 -5.90
N SER A 221 5.81 -20.10 -6.53
CA SER A 221 5.23 -20.33 -7.86
C SER A 221 6.28 -20.14 -8.96
N SER A 222 6.26 -21.02 -9.96
CA SER A 222 7.12 -20.94 -11.14
C SER A 222 6.24 -20.79 -12.38
N ILE A 223 5.66 -19.59 -12.56
CA ILE A 223 4.67 -19.31 -13.60
C ILE A 223 5.23 -18.26 -14.55
N ASP A 224 5.29 -18.61 -15.84
CA ASP A 224 5.93 -17.81 -16.87
C ASP A 224 4.93 -17.16 -17.85
N THR A 225 3.63 -17.38 -17.67
CA THR A 225 2.58 -16.82 -18.53
C THR A 225 1.57 -15.98 -17.78
N LEU A 226 1.11 -14.89 -18.40
CA LEU A 226 0.15 -13.95 -17.80
C LEU A 226 -1.20 -14.60 -17.48
N ASP A 227 -1.70 -15.51 -18.33
CA ASP A 227 -2.98 -16.18 -18.13
C ASP A 227 -2.93 -17.16 -16.95
N GLU A 228 -1.88 -17.98 -16.86
CA GLU A 228 -1.66 -18.87 -15.73
C GLU A 228 -1.45 -18.08 -14.43
N TRP A 229 -0.72 -16.97 -14.51
CA TRP A 229 -0.50 -16.08 -13.37
C TRP A 229 -1.80 -15.50 -12.83
N THR A 230 -2.65 -15.00 -13.72
CA THR A 230 -3.94 -14.40 -13.34
C THR A 230 -4.85 -15.44 -12.67
N LYS A 231 -4.92 -16.64 -13.24
CA LYS A 231 -5.69 -17.75 -12.65
C LYS A 231 -5.13 -18.21 -11.31
N PHE A 232 -3.81 -18.31 -11.20
CA PHE A 232 -3.12 -18.66 -9.97
C PHE A 232 -3.41 -17.62 -8.89
N ALA A 233 -3.24 -16.33 -9.20
CA ALA A 233 -3.48 -15.22 -8.29
C ALA A 233 -4.92 -15.23 -7.77
N GLN A 234 -5.91 -15.42 -8.65
CA GLN A 234 -7.32 -15.51 -8.24
C GLN A 234 -7.57 -16.70 -7.31
N ASN A 235 -7.06 -17.88 -7.66
CA ASN A 235 -7.26 -19.08 -6.84
C ASN A 235 -6.61 -18.96 -5.47
N ILE A 236 -5.38 -18.44 -5.41
CA ILE A 236 -4.68 -18.20 -4.14
C ILE A 236 -5.43 -17.16 -3.30
N TYR A 237 -5.91 -16.07 -3.92
CA TYR A 237 -6.73 -15.08 -3.24
C TYR A 237 -7.99 -15.71 -2.64
N ASP A 238 -8.78 -16.43 -3.43
CA ASP A 238 -10.04 -17.06 -2.99
C ASP A 238 -9.81 -18.07 -1.86
N LYS A 239 -8.74 -18.87 -1.97
CA LYS A 239 -8.35 -19.85 -0.95
C LYS A 239 -8.00 -19.17 0.37
N VAL A 240 -7.06 -18.22 0.33
CA VAL A 240 -6.55 -17.53 1.52
C VAL A 240 -7.65 -16.70 2.18
N GLN A 241 -8.48 -16.04 1.38
CA GLN A 241 -9.62 -15.26 1.89
C GLN A 241 -10.64 -16.14 2.61
N LYS A 242 -10.95 -17.32 2.07
CA LYS A 242 -11.86 -18.28 2.72
C LYS A 242 -11.30 -18.80 4.05
N GLU A 243 -10.01 -19.09 4.10
CA GLU A 243 -9.35 -19.50 5.35
C GLU A 243 -9.41 -18.37 6.38
N TYR A 244 -9.10 -17.13 5.97
CA TYR A 244 -9.21 -15.94 6.82
C TYR A 244 -10.62 -15.73 7.37
N GLU A 245 -11.65 -15.81 6.54
CA GLU A 245 -13.05 -15.66 6.96
C GLU A 245 -13.46 -16.74 7.97
N THR A 246 -12.94 -17.96 7.80
CA THR A 246 -13.19 -19.07 8.73
C THR A 246 -12.58 -18.78 10.09
N ASP A 247 -11.31 -18.34 10.13
CA ASP A 247 -10.63 -18.03 11.39
C ASP A 247 -11.20 -16.79 12.07
N ILE A 248 -11.61 -15.76 11.31
CA ILE A 248 -12.33 -14.62 11.87
C ILE A 248 -13.64 -15.08 12.50
N TYR A 249 -14.43 -15.94 11.83
CA TYR A 249 -15.67 -16.46 12.40
C TYR A 249 -15.41 -17.22 13.71
N ASN A 250 -14.46 -18.16 13.71
CA ASN A 250 -14.10 -18.93 14.90
C ASN A 250 -13.63 -18.01 16.03
N TYR A 251 -12.74 -17.08 15.72
CA TYR A 251 -12.23 -16.09 16.66
C TYR A 251 -13.35 -15.25 17.28
N GLU A 252 -14.28 -14.74 16.47
CA GLU A 252 -15.41 -13.97 16.96
C GLU A 252 -16.34 -14.78 17.88
N VAL A 253 -16.61 -16.05 17.53
CA VAL A 253 -17.47 -16.93 18.32
C VAL A 253 -16.80 -17.35 19.63
N GLU A 254 -15.57 -17.83 19.59
CA GLU A 254 -14.82 -18.35 20.75
C GLU A 254 -14.54 -17.26 21.78
N THR A 255 -14.17 -16.07 21.30
CA THR A 255 -13.93 -14.92 22.19
C THR A 255 -15.21 -14.25 22.65
N ASN A 256 -16.40 -14.69 22.20
CA ASN A 256 -17.66 -14.00 22.39
C ASN A 256 -17.53 -12.50 22.03
N PHE A 257 -17.08 -12.22 20.81
CA PHE A 257 -16.80 -10.88 20.29
C PHE A 257 -15.88 -10.05 21.21
N GLY A 258 -14.82 -10.68 21.73
CA GLY A 258 -13.81 -10.06 22.59
C GLY A 258 -14.16 -9.99 24.09
N GLN A 259 -15.32 -10.50 24.51
CA GLN A 259 -15.70 -10.52 25.93
C GLN A 259 -14.95 -11.58 26.75
N ASN A 260 -14.57 -12.69 26.12
CA ASN A 260 -13.80 -13.75 26.76
C ASN A 260 -12.30 -13.50 26.57
N HIS A 261 -11.70 -12.77 27.52
CA HIS A 261 -10.30 -12.38 27.48
C HIS A 261 -9.32 -13.57 27.42
N THR A 262 -9.63 -14.69 28.08
CA THR A 262 -8.78 -15.87 28.06
C THR A 262 -8.62 -16.42 26.65
N GLU A 263 -9.69 -16.45 25.87
CA GLU A 263 -9.65 -16.91 24.48
C GLU A 263 -8.94 -15.90 23.59
N VAL A 264 -9.12 -14.58 23.82
CA VAL A 264 -8.35 -13.55 23.10
C VAL A 264 -6.84 -13.78 23.29
N VAL A 265 -6.39 -14.06 24.52
CA VAL A 265 -4.97 -14.36 24.82
C VAL A 265 -4.52 -15.66 24.14
N GLY A 266 -5.37 -16.68 24.09
CA GLY A 266 -5.09 -17.93 23.36
C GLY A 266 -4.82 -17.66 21.87
N TRP A 267 -5.69 -16.88 21.23
CA TRP A 267 -5.54 -16.47 19.84
C TRP A 267 -4.32 -15.58 19.62
N GLN A 268 -4.01 -14.65 20.52
CA GLN A 268 -2.79 -13.85 20.46
C GLN A 268 -1.54 -14.73 20.41
N TYR A 269 -1.47 -15.78 21.23
CA TYR A 269 -0.34 -16.72 21.23
C TYR A 269 -0.27 -17.52 19.93
N MET A 270 -1.40 -18.02 19.44
CA MET A 270 -1.47 -18.78 18.19
C MET A 270 -1.01 -17.92 17.00
N VAL A 271 -1.60 -16.73 16.83
CA VAL A 271 -1.28 -15.80 15.74
C VAL A 271 0.17 -15.34 15.82
N LYS A 272 0.70 -15.11 17.02
CA LYS A 272 2.12 -14.79 17.20
C LYS A 272 3.03 -15.89 16.66
N ASN A 273 2.72 -17.16 16.95
CA ASN A 273 3.53 -18.28 16.43
C ASN A 273 3.45 -18.36 14.90
N GLU A 274 2.26 -18.19 14.30
CA GLU A 274 2.13 -18.17 12.83
C GLU A 274 2.90 -17.02 12.18
N LEU A 275 2.89 -15.83 12.80
CA LEU A 275 3.74 -14.72 12.37
C LEU A 275 5.22 -15.12 12.45
N GLU A 276 5.67 -15.72 13.55
CA GLU A 276 7.06 -16.14 13.71
C GLU A 276 7.48 -17.20 12.66
N GLU A 277 6.65 -18.21 12.42
CA GLU A 277 6.89 -19.26 11.41
C GLU A 277 7.00 -18.69 9.99
N LEU A 278 6.24 -17.64 9.68
CA LEU A 278 6.21 -17.00 8.36
C LEU A 278 7.03 -15.71 8.29
N THR A 279 8.00 -15.52 9.20
CA THR A 279 8.78 -14.27 9.32
C THR A 279 9.44 -13.81 8.02
N GLU A 280 9.86 -14.74 7.16
CA GLU A 280 10.47 -14.44 5.86
C GLU A 280 9.54 -13.61 4.95
N TYR A 281 8.23 -13.82 5.07
CA TYR A 281 7.21 -13.20 4.22
C TYR A 281 6.58 -11.95 4.85
N SER A 282 7.17 -11.37 5.89
CA SER A 282 6.60 -10.24 6.65
C SER A 282 6.45 -8.95 5.83
N SER A 283 5.38 -8.18 6.09
CA SER A 283 5.18 -6.81 5.58
C SER A 283 6.32 -5.84 5.98
N ASP A 284 7.01 -6.10 7.11
CA ASP A 284 8.14 -5.28 7.54
C ASP A 284 9.40 -5.49 6.68
N ARG A 285 9.38 -6.49 5.77
CA ARG A 285 10.49 -6.85 4.87
C ARG A 285 10.23 -6.54 3.39
N SER A 286 8.97 -6.25 3.02
CA SER A 286 8.52 -6.07 1.63
C SER A 286 8.86 -4.74 0.98
#